data_AF-A0A8H5X615-F1
#
_entry.id   AF-A0A8H5X615-F1
#
_cell.length_a   1.000
_cell.length_b   1.000
_cell.length_c   1.000
_cell.angle_alpha   90.00
_cell.angle_beta   90.00
_cell.angle_gamma   90.00
#
_symmetry.space_group_name_H-M   'P 1'
#
loop_
_entity.id
_entity.type
_entity.pdbx_description
1 polymer ?
#
loop_
_entity_poly.entity_id
_entity_poly.type
_entity_poly.pdbx_seq_one_letter_code
_entity_poly.pdbx_strand_id
1 'polypeptide(L)'
;MNILEWAFGKRMTPAERLRKNQRMLDKAIRELDQMRVKLEKQEKTLIQQIKTSAKNGQMGACKIQAKDLVRTRRYVEKFYSMRSQLQKISLRLQTYRTNEQMMQAMKGATMALGSMNKSMNLPQLQRIAMEFERENDIMDQRQEMMDDAIDDAMDVGIEEEGDEVVEQVLEEIGVDFNQALGETPTALGTAAVPEGKIAQAVGGGGGGGGGDPVDDDLQARLDSLRK
;
A
#
# COMPACT_ATOMS: atom_id res chain seq x y z
N MET A 1 -19.40 27.79 -43.76
CA MET A 1 -18.26 26.89 -43.51
C MET A 1 -17.01 27.71 -43.82
N ASN A 2 -16.24 28.08 -42.80
CA ASN A 2 -15.35 29.25 -42.84
C ASN A 2 -13.97 28.91 -43.42
N ILE A 3 -13.51 29.70 -44.41
CA ILE A 3 -12.21 29.59 -45.10
C ILE A 3 -11.01 29.72 -44.12
N LEU A 4 -11.23 30.38 -42.98
CA LEU A 4 -10.28 30.47 -41.86
C LEU A 4 -10.00 29.12 -41.16
N GLU A 5 -10.93 28.16 -41.21
CA GLU A 5 -10.72 26.83 -40.61
C GLU A 5 -9.77 25.93 -41.43
N TRP A 6 -9.64 26.18 -42.74
CA TRP A 6 -8.74 25.42 -43.63
C TRP A 6 -7.28 25.89 -43.52
N ALA A 7 -7.05 27.19 -43.34
CA ALA A 7 -5.71 27.77 -43.31
C ALA A 7 -4.99 27.69 -41.95
N PHE A 8 -5.72 27.59 -40.83
CA PHE A 8 -5.12 27.62 -39.48
C PHE A 8 -5.35 26.35 -38.65
N GLY A 9 -6.01 25.34 -39.22
CA GLY A 9 -6.45 24.16 -38.48
C GLY A 9 -7.52 24.52 -37.44
N LYS A 10 -8.48 23.61 -37.20
CA LYS A 10 -9.48 23.82 -36.14
C LYS A 10 -8.75 23.96 -34.81
N ARG A 11 -8.76 25.16 -34.23
CA ARG A 11 -8.34 25.37 -32.84
C ARG A 11 -9.25 24.51 -31.98
N MET A 12 -8.68 23.46 -31.40
CA MET A 12 -9.41 22.48 -30.61
C MET A 12 -10.19 23.20 -29.52
N THR A 13 -11.52 23.04 -29.53
CA THR A 13 -12.38 23.68 -28.55
C THR A 13 -12.09 23.14 -27.14
N PRO A 14 -12.38 23.89 -26.06
CA PRO A 14 -12.21 23.39 -24.69
C PRO A 14 -12.91 22.04 -24.47
N ALA A 15 -14.13 21.88 -24.99
CA ALA A 15 -14.88 20.62 -24.94
C ALA A 15 -14.20 19.46 -25.70
N GLU A 16 -13.58 19.73 -26.86
CA GLU A 16 -12.79 18.73 -27.59
C GLU A 16 -11.51 18.35 -26.85
N ARG A 17 -10.87 19.31 -26.16
CA ARG A 17 -9.71 19.06 -25.29
C ARG A 17 -10.07 18.16 -24.12
N LEU A 18 -11.18 18.42 -23.43
CA LEU A 18 -11.68 17.57 -22.34
C LEU A 18 -11.97 16.16 -22.83
N ARG A 19 -12.63 16.01 -23.99
CA ARG A 19 -12.88 14.69 -24.62
C ARG A 19 -11.60 13.95 -24.98
N LYS A 20 -10.60 14.66 -25.51
CA LYS A 20 -9.30 14.07 -25.84
C LYS A 20 -8.58 13.62 -24.57
N ASN A 21 -8.55 14.45 -23.54
CA ASN A 21 -7.94 14.12 -22.26
C ASN A 21 -8.62 12.92 -21.60
N GLN A 22 -9.95 12.84 -21.61
CA GLN A 22 -10.69 11.69 -21.10
C GLN A 22 -10.28 10.38 -21.80
N ARG A 23 -10.20 10.38 -23.13
CA ARG A 23 -9.74 9.21 -23.90
C ARG A 23 -8.29 8.83 -23.59
N MET A 24 -7.43 9.82 -23.35
CA MET A 24 -6.04 9.58 -22.97
C MET A 24 -5.95 8.96 -21.57
N LEU A 25 -6.75 9.43 -20.61
CA LEU A 25 -6.87 8.85 -19.27
C LEU A 25 -7.39 7.40 -19.33
N ASP A 26 -8.45 7.15 -20.09
CA ASP A 26 -9.01 5.78 -20.26
C ASP A 26 -7.99 4.83 -20.89
N LYS A 27 -7.19 5.33 -21.85
CA LYS A 27 -6.11 4.56 -22.46
C LYS A 27 -5.00 4.27 -21.44
N ALA A 28 -4.58 5.27 -20.67
CA ALA A 28 -3.57 5.10 -19.63
C ALA A 28 -4.02 4.10 -18.55
N ILE A 29 -5.28 4.14 -18.11
CA ILE A 29 -5.85 3.18 -17.16
C ILE A 29 -5.73 1.74 -17.70
N ARG A 30 -6.09 1.52 -18.98
CA ARG A 30 -5.97 0.20 -19.61
C ARG A 30 -4.52 -0.25 -19.74
N GLU A 31 -3.61 0.66 -20.07
CA GLU A 31 -2.18 0.36 -20.15
C GLU A 31 -1.61 -0.01 -18.77
N LEU A 32 -1.99 0.70 -17.71
CA LEU A 32 -1.63 0.35 -16.33
C LEU A 32 -2.18 -1.04 -15.95
N ASP A 33 -3.44 -1.35 -16.26
CA ASP A 33 -4.03 -2.67 -16.01
C ASP A 33 -3.27 -3.78 -16.74
N GLN A 34 -2.87 -3.56 -18.00
CA GLN A 34 -2.07 -4.53 -18.75
C GLN A 34 -0.68 -4.74 -18.14
N MET A 35 -0.02 -3.66 -17.71
CA MET A 35 1.29 -3.74 -17.06
C MET A 35 1.20 -4.45 -15.71
N ARG A 36 0.15 -4.19 -14.93
CA ARG A 36 -0.14 -4.91 -13.69
C ARG A 36 -0.27 -6.41 -13.93
N VAL A 37 -1.08 -6.83 -14.90
CA VAL A 37 -1.24 -8.26 -15.22
C VAL A 37 0.07 -8.92 -15.66
N LYS A 38 0.98 -8.18 -16.30
CA LYS A 38 2.34 -8.69 -16.61
C LYS A 38 3.17 -8.88 -15.34
N LEU A 39 3.14 -7.92 -14.41
CA LEU A 39 3.83 -8.02 -13.13
C LEU A 39 3.28 -9.16 -12.27
N GLU A 40 1.96 -9.34 -12.20
CA GLU A 40 1.32 -10.48 -11.49
C GLU A 40 1.75 -11.83 -12.08
N LYS A 41 1.98 -11.92 -13.40
CA LYS A 41 2.54 -13.12 -14.03
C LYS A 41 4.01 -13.32 -13.65
N GLN A 42 4.81 -12.25 -13.67
CA GLN A 42 6.21 -12.30 -13.23
C GLN A 42 6.33 -12.70 -11.77
N GLU A 43 5.45 -12.21 -10.90
CA GLU A 43 5.36 -12.60 -9.49
C GLU A 43 5.16 -14.11 -9.35
N LYS A 44 4.19 -14.69 -10.09
CA LYS A 44 3.96 -16.15 -10.09
C LYS A 44 5.17 -16.94 -10.57
N THR A 45 5.87 -16.45 -11.60
CA THR A 45 7.11 -17.08 -12.08
C THR A 45 8.23 -16.98 -11.04
N LEU A 46 8.41 -15.83 -10.37
CA LEU A 46 9.38 -15.66 -9.30
C LEU A 46 9.10 -16.62 -8.14
N ILE A 47 7.84 -16.78 -7.73
CA ILE A 47 7.45 -17.75 -6.69
C ILE A 47 7.88 -19.18 -7.09
N GLN A 48 7.68 -19.58 -8.34
CA GLN A 48 8.11 -20.90 -8.81
C GLN A 48 9.64 -21.04 -8.84
N GLN A 49 10.36 -19.98 -9.22
CA GLN A 49 11.82 -19.96 -9.22
C GLN A 49 12.39 -20.05 -7.80
N ILE A 50 11.84 -19.27 -6.85
CA ILE A 50 12.20 -19.33 -5.42
C ILE A 50 12.02 -20.74 -4.88
N LYS A 51 10.87 -21.38 -5.15
CA LYS A 51 10.62 -22.77 -4.74
C LYS A 51 11.62 -23.76 -5.33
N THR A 52 12.05 -23.54 -6.57
CA THR A 52 13.03 -24.41 -7.24
C THR A 52 14.43 -24.20 -6.68
N SER A 53 14.87 -22.95 -6.53
CA SER A 53 16.16 -22.59 -5.93
C SER A 53 16.25 -23.05 -4.47
N ALA A 54 15.14 -23.04 -3.75
CA ALA A 54 15.05 -23.53 -2.38
C ALA A 54 15.28 -25.04 -2.29
N LYS A 55 14.59 -25.81 -3.15
CA LYS A 55 14.79 -27.27 -3.27
C LYS A 55 16.21 -27.64 -3.66
N ASN A 56 16.88 -26.80 -4.44
CA ASN A 56 18.27 -26.99 -4.85
C ASN A 56 19.29 -26.56 -3.77
N GLY A 57 18.85 -26.06 -2.60
CA GLY A 57 19.72 -25.61 -1.52
C GLY A 57 20.46 -24.29 -1.80
N GLN A 58 20.05 -23.53 -2.82
CA GLN A 58 20.73 -22.29 -3.24
C GLN A 58 20.23 -21.07 -2.45
N MET A 59 20.52 -21.00 -1.14
CA MET A 59 19.97 -19.97 -0.25
C MET A 59 20.34 -18.53 -0.66
N GLY A 60 21.54 -18.31 -1.20
CA GLY A 60 21.94 -17.00 -1.74
C GLY A 60 21.06 -16.54 -2.90
N ALA A 61 20.71 -17.45 -3.82
CA ALA A 61 19.81 -17.15 -4.93
C ALA A 61 18.38 -16.92 -4.45
N CYS A 62 17.90 -17.71 -3.48
CA CYS A 62 16.59 -17.53 -2.87
C CYS A 62 16.42 -16.16 -2.22
N LYS A 63 17.43 -15.68 -1.47
CA LYS A 63 17.36 -14.37 -0.80
C LYS A 63 17.27 -13.21 -1.83
N ILE A 64 18.03 -13.28 -2.92
CA ILE A 64 17.96 -12.28 -4.00
C ILE A 64 16.59 -12.32 -4.69
N GLN A 65 16.13 -13.52 -5.08
CA GLN A 65 14.84 -13.69 -5.75
C GLN A 65 13.66 -13.27 -4.86
N ALA A 66 13.75 -13.48 -3.54
CA ALA A 66 12.74 -13.05 -2.60
C ALA A 66 12.71 -11.51 -2.44
N LYS A 67 13.86 -10.82 -2.49
CA LYS A 67 13.90 -9.35 -2.60
C LYS A 67 13.21 -8.86 -3.88
N ASP A 68 13.50 -9.50 -5.02
CA ASP A 68 12.83 -9.18 -6.30
C ASP A 68 11.31 -9.41 -6.23
N LEU A 69 10.87 -10.44 -5.50
CA LEU A 69 9.45 -10.73 -5.28
C LEU A 69 8.77 -9.63 -4.46
N VAL A 70 9.36 -9.22 -3.33
CA VAL A 70 8.84 -8.11 -2.50
C VAL A 70 8.73 -6.83 -3.32
N ARG A 71 9.76 -6.52 -4.10
CA ARG A 71 9.76 -5.36 -5.00
C ARG A 71 8.66 -5.44 -6.05
N THR A 72 8.44 -6.62 -6.63
CA THR A 72 7.39 -6.86 -7.61
C THR A 72 6.00 -6.66 -7.00
N ARG A 73 5.75 -7.19 -5.80
CA ARG A 73 4.49 -6.99 -5.05
C ARG A 73 4.22 -5.51 -4.77
N ARG A 74 5.23 -4.76 -4.30
CA ARG A 74 5.14 -3.31 -4.10
C ARG A 74 4.81 -2.56 -5.40
N TYR A 75 5.41 -2.95 -6.52
CA TYR A 75 5.03 -2.35 -7.80
C TYR A 75 3.58 -2.64 -8.16
N VAL A 76 3.10 -3.88 -8.00
CA VAL A 76 1.69 -4.23 -8.23
C VAL A 76 0.75 -3.35 -7.40
N GLU A 77 1.05 -3.15 -6.11
CA GLU A 77 0.30 -2.24 -5.23
C GLU A 77 0.36 -0.79 -5.71
N LYS A 78 1.54 -0.29 -6.08
CA LYS A 78 1.70 1.06 -6.65
C LYS A 78 0.88 1.23 -7.93
N PHE A 79 0.78 0.19 -8.78
CA PHE A 79 -0.08 0.20 -9.97
C PHE A 79 -1.57 0.28 -9.60
N TYR A 80 -2.02 -0.36 -8.50
CA TYR A 80 -3.38 -0.21 -7.99
C TYR A 80 -3.66 1.23 -7.52
N SER A 81 -2.74 1.82 -6.76
CA SER A 81 -2.84 3.22 -6.30
C SER A 81 -2.89 4.19 -7.49
N MET A 82 -1.94 4.08 -8.44
CA MET A 82 -1.94 4.91 -9.66
C MET A 82 -3.21 4.76 -10.49
N ARG A 83 -3.76 3.54 -10.61
CA ARG A 83 -5.05 3.30 -11.29
C ARG A 83 -6.18 4.05 -10.58
N SER A 84 -6.22 3.98 -9.24
CA SER A 84 -7.21 4.68 -8.43
C SER A 84 -7.12 6.20 -8.61
N GLN A 85 -5.90 6.74 -8.58
CA GLN A 85 -5.65 8.16 -8.81
C GLN A 85 -6.10 8.60 -10.22
N LEU A 86 -5.79 7.84 -11.28
CA LEU A 86 -6.28 8.14 -12.62
C LEU A 86 -7.81 8.04 -12.74
N GLN A 87 -8.43 7.10 -12.03
CA GLN A 87 -9.89 7.01 -11.94
C GLN A 87 -10.49 8.24 -11.25
N LYS A 88 -9.93 8.68 -10.12
CA LYS A 88 -10.30 9.94 -9.43
C LYS A 88 -10.24 11.12 -10.38
N ILE A 89 -9.16 11.27 -11.14
CA ILE A 89 -9.00 12.35 -12.14
C ILE A 89 -10.05 12.23 -13.25
N SER A 90 -10.33 11.02 -13.74
CA SER A 90 -11.36 10.79 -14.77
C SER A 90 -12.77 11.17 -14.27
N LEU A 91 -13.11 10.81 -13.04
CA LEU A 91 -14.36 11.23 -12.40
C LEU A 91 -14.44 12.74 -12.25
N ARG A 92 -13.36 13.40 -11.77
CA ARG A 92 -13.32 14.86 -11.65
C ARG A 92 -13.50 15.54 -13.00
N LEU A 93 -12.86 15.01 -14.05
CA LEU A 93 -13.03 15.50 -15.42
C LEU A 93 -14.48 15.36 -15.91
N GLN A 94 -15.17 14.27 -15.55
CA GLN A 94 -16.58 14.07 -15.84
C GLN A 94 -17.45 15.11 -15.11
N THR A 95 -17.17 15.38 -13.83
CA THR A 95 -17.85 16.43 -13.04
C THR A 95 -17.66 17.82 -13.66
N TYR A 96 -16.44 18.17 -14.06
CA TYR A 96 -16.18 19.43 -14.77
C TYR A 96 -17.02 19.55 -16.04
N ARG A 97 -17.14 18.47 -16.82
CA ARG A 97 -17.94 18.46 -18.03
C ARG A 97 -19.43 18.65 -17.75
N THR A 98 -19.98 18.02 -16.70
CA THR A 98 -21.38 18.22 -16.32
C THR A 98 -21.63 19.64 -15.82
N ASN A 99 -20.68 20.20 -15.06
CA ASN A 99 -20.75 21.59 -14.60
C ASN A 99 -20.66 22.58 -15.77
N GLU A 100 -19.80 22.33 -16.76
CA GLU A 100 -19.72 23.15 -17.98
C GLU A 100 -21.05 23.15 -18.76
N GLN A 101 -21.68 21.98 -18.92
CA GLN A 101 -22.99 21.86 -19.57
C GLN A 101 -24.08 22.58 -18.79
N MET A 102 -24.07 22.47 -17.46
CA MET A 102 -25.00 23.19 -16.59
C MET A 102 -24.80 24.71 -16.69
N MET A 103 -23.56 25.20 -16.65
CA MET A 103 -23.26 26.61 -16.85
C MET A 103 -23.69 27.11 -18.23
N GLN A 104 -23.50 26.32 -19.28
CA GLN A 104 -23.95 26.68 -20.63
C GLN A 104 -25.48 26.76 -20.73
N ALA A 105 -26.18 25.82 -20.08
CA ALA A 105 -27.64 25.85 -19.98
C ALA A 105 -28.14 27.04 -19.15
N MET A 106 -27.51 27.31 -18.00
CA MET A 106 -27.81 28.48 -17.16
C MET A 106 -27.55 29.78 -17.90
N LYS A 107 -26.48 29.87 -18.69
CA LYS A 107 -26.20 31.02 -19.55
C LYS A 107 -27.28 31.22 -20.60
N GLY A 108 -27.71 30.16 -21.28
CA GLY A 108 -28.81 30.21 -22.25
C GLY A 108 -30.14 30.61 -21.62
N ALA A 109 -30.48 30.00 -20.47
CA ALA A 109 -31.67 30.34 -19.69
C ALA A 109 -31.62 31.78 -19.17
N THR A 110 -30.47 32.25 -18.68
CA THR A 110 -30.27 33.64 -18.22
C THR A 110 -30.39 34.64 -19.36
N MET A 111 -29.87 34.31 -20.55
CA MET A 111 -30.05 35.14 -21.74
C MET A 111 -31.52 35.19 -22.18
N ALA A 112 -32.22 34.05 -22.16
CA ALA A 112 -33.65 33.99 -22.47
C ALA A 112 -34.48 34.78 -21.43
N LEU A 113 -34.20 34.61 -20.14
CA LEU A 113 -34.82 35.37 -19.04
C LEU A 113 -34.51 36.86 -19.13
N GLY A 114 -33.27 37.23 -19.45
CA GLY A 114 -32.87 38.64 -19.65
C GLY A 114 -33.54 39.27 -20.86
N SER A 115 -33.78 38.50 -21.93
CA SER A 115 -34.54 38.97 -23.10
C SER A 115 -36.03 39.13 -22.81
N MET A 116 -36.57 38.32 -21.89
CA MET A 116 -37.97 38.34 -21.47
C MET A 116 -38.23 39.32 -20.31
N ASN A 117 -37.18 39.77 -19.62
CA ASN A 117 -37.29 40.49 -18.35
C ASN A 117 -36.22 41.57 -18.19
N LYS A 118 -36.32 42.63 -18.98
CA LYS A 118 -35.53 43.87 -18.83
C LYS A 118 -35.79 44.58 -17.48
N SER A 119 -36.56 43.98 -16.57
CA SER A 119 -36.99 44.53 -15.28
C SER A 119 -36.90 43.57 -14.08
N MET A 120 -36.11 42.48 -14.11
CA MET A 120 -35.92 41.66 -12.90
C MET A 120 -34.47 41.19 -12.73
N ASN A 121 -33.84 41.76 -11.70
CA ASN A 121 -32.70 41.31 -10.90
C ASN A 121 -31.60 40.44 -11.54
N LEU A 122 -30.97 40.94 -12.60
CA LEU A 122 -29.66 40.47 -13.09
C LEU A 122 -28.56 40.30 -11.99
N PRO A 123 -28.49 41.16 -10.93
CA PRO A 123 -27.45 41.04 -9.90
C PRO A 123 -27.58 39.80 -9.00
N GLN A 124 -28.79 39.27 -8.80
CA GLN A 124 -29.01 38.10 -7.93
C GLN A 124 -28.55 36.81 -8.60
N LEU A 125 -28.79 36.65 -9.91
CA LEU A 125 -28.30 35.51 -10.69
C LEU A 125 -26.77 35.48 -10.82
N GLN A 126 -26.13 36.65 -10.96
CA GLN A 126 -24.66 36.74 -10.95
C GLN A 126 -24.06 36.34 -9.60
N ARG A 127 -24.71 36.69 -8.48
CA ARG A 127 -24.28 36.25 -7.14
C ARG A 127 -24.42 34.74 -6.96
N ILE A 128 -25.53 34.15 -7.40
CA ILE A 128 -25.76 32.70 -7.31
C ILE A 128 -24.69 31.93 -8.10
N ALA A 129 -24.30 32.40 -9.28
CA ALA A 129 -23.21 31.79 -10.05
C ALA A 129 -21.85 31.86 -9.32
N MET A 130 -21.52 33.02 -8.73
CA MET A 130 -20.27 33.20 -7.96
C MET A 130 -20.25 32.42 -6.65
N GLU A 131 -21.40 32.31 -5.95
CA GLU A 131 -21.52 31.49 -4.74
C GLU A 131 -21.40 30.01 -5.07
N PHE A 132 -22.01 29.55 -6.17
CA PHE A 132 -21.87 28.17 -6.62
C PHE A 132 -20.43 27.82 -6.99
N GLU A 133 -19.71 28.72 -7.68
CA GLU A 133 -18.29 28.53 -8.01
C GLU A 133 -17.44 28.44 -6.72
N ARG A 134 -17.64 29.36 -5.77
CA ARG A 134 -16.94 29.35 -4.48
C ARG A 134 -17.22 28.07 -3.68
N GLU A 135 -18.47 27.63 -3.63
CA GLU A 135 -18.85 26.45 -2.87
C GLU A 135 -18.37 25.15 -3.53
N ASN A 136 -18.28 25.11 -4.86
CA ASN A 136 -17.63 24.02 -5.60
C ASN A 136 -16.13 23.95 -5.27
N ASP A 137 -15.43 25.08 -5.28
CA ASP A 137 -14.00 25.15 -4.95
C ASP A 137 -13.71 24.73 -3.50
N ILE A 138 -14.55 25.14 -2.54
CA ILE A 138 -14.42 24.74 -1.12
C ILE A 138 -14.63 23.23 -0.96
N MET A 139 -15.59 22.65 -1.69
CA MET A 139 -15.83 21.21 -1.66
C MET A 139 -14.67 20.43 -2.30
N ASP A 140 -14.12 20.92 -3.40
CA ASP A 140 -12.94 20.33 -4.05
C ASP A 140 -11.71 20.35 -3.12
N GLN A 141 -11.43 21.48 -2.45
CA GLN A 141 -10.33 21.59 -1.50
C GLN A 141 -10.50 20.67 -0.28
N ARG A 142 -11.73 20.51 0.23
CA ARG A 142 -12.01 19.59 1.33
C ARG A 142 -11.76 18.13 0.95
N GLN A 143 -12.09 17.75 -0.29
CA GLN A 143 -11.81 16.41 -0.78
C GLN A 143 -10.30 16.18 -0.95
N GLU A 144 -9.54 17.18 -1.43
CA GLU A 144 -8.09 17.09 -1.53
C GLU A 144 -7.43 16.95 -0.15
N MET A 145 -7.80 17.79 0.83
CA MET A 145 -7.26 17.68 2.19
C MET A 145 -7.60 16.35 2.87
N MET A 146 -8.77 15.79 2.58
CA MET A 146 -9.18 14.49 3.12
C MET A 146 -8.42 13.34 2.44
N ASP A 147 -8.21 13.40 1.13
CA ASP A 147 -7.45 12.40 0.39
C ASP A 147 -5.95 12.45 0.77
N ASP A 148 -5.36 13.64 0.94
CA ASP A 148 -3.97 13.79 1.39
C ASP A 148 -3.77 13.24 2.81
N ALA A 149 -4.74 13.47 3.72
CA ALA A 149 -4.70 12.90 5.06
C ALA A 149 -4.83 11.35 5.07
N ILE A 150 -5.51 10.78 4.07
CA ILE A 150 -5.63 9.32 3.91
C ILE A 150 -4.37 8.74 3.28
N ASP A 151 -3.81 9.41 2.26
CA ASP A 151 -2.57 9.00 1.60
C ASP A 151 -1.37 9.07 2.57
N ASP A 152 -1.24 10.15 3.35
CA ASP A 152 -0.20 10.29 4.38
C ASP A 152 -0.31 9.22 5.48
N ALA A 153 -1.52 8.78 5.82
CA ALA A 153 -1.72 7.69 6.78
C ALA A 153 -1.34 6.31 6.20
N MET A 154 -1.36 6.14 4.87
CA MET A 154 -0.93 4.91 4.20
C MET A 154 0.56 4.88 3.85
N ASP A 155 1.21 6.04 3.70
CA ASP A 155 2.63 6.14 3.27
C ASP A 155 3.66 5.86 4.38
N VAL A 156 3.23 5.70 5.65
CA VAL A 156 4.11 5.47 6.82
C VAL A 156 4.82 4.09 6.81
N GLY A 157 4.59 3.24 5.80
CA GLY A 157 5.15 1.88 5.72
C GLY A 157 6.39 1.69 4.83
N ILE A 158 6.99 2.76 4.30
CA ILE A 158 8.01 2.64 3.23
C ILE A 158 9.44 2.39 3.72
N GLU A 159 9.78 2.72 4.98
CA GLU A 159 11.16 2.64 5.45
C GLU A 159 11.51 1.31 6.13
N GLU A 160 12.14 0.46 5.30
CA GLU A 160 13.13 -0.59 5.55
C GLU A 160 12.70 -1.88 4.87
N GLU A 161 13.41 -2.22 3.79
CA GLU A 161 13.51 -3.61 3.33
C GLU A 161 14.31 -4.37 4.38
N GLY A 162 13.67 -4.64 5.53
CA GLY A 162 14.20 -5.53 6.54
C GLY A 162 14.39 -6.90 5.90
N ASP A 163 15.54 -7.51 6.15
CA ASP A 163 15.74 -8.91 5.81
C ASP A 163 14.65 -9.81 6.46
N GLU A 164 14.00 -9.33 7.52
CA GLU A 164 12.79 -9.90 8.15
C GLU A 164 11.60 -10.01 7.20
N VAL A 165 11.33 -9.00 6.35
CA VAL A 165 10.22 -9.06 5.38
C VAL A 165 10.50 -10.13 4.31
N VAL A 166 11.77 -10.29 3.95
CA VAL A 166 12.21 -11.32 3.00
C VAL A 166 12.04 -12.71 3.60
N GLU A 167 12.41 -12.87 4.88
CA GLU A 167 12.22 -14.11 5.64
C GLU A 167 10.74 -14.47 5.78
N GLN A 168 9.89 -13.51 6.15
CA GLN A 168 8.44 -13.68 6.21
C GLN A 168 7.84 -14.14 4.87
N VAL A 169 8.30 -13.58 3.74
CA VAL A 169 7.83 -13.99 2.40
C VAL A 169 8.32 -15.39 2.03
N LEU A 170 9.53 -15.78 2.45
CA LEU A 170 10.04 -17.14 2.24
C LEU A 170 9.23 -18.16 3.04
N GLU A 171 8.86 -17.83 4.29
CA GLU A 171 7.94 -18.61 5.12
C GLU A 171 6.54 -18.72 4.48
N GLU A 172 5.97 -17.62 3.99
CA GLU A 172 4.67 -17.59 3.29
C GLU A 172 4.64 -18.54 2.08
N ILE A 173 5.77 -18.64 1.36
CA ILE A 173 5.91 -19.50 0.19
C ILE A 173 6.04 -21.00 0.57
N GLY A 174 6.27 -21.29 1.84
CA GLY A 174 6.50 -22.64 2.38
C GLY A 174 7.92 -23.13 2.11
N VAL A 175 8.89 -22.22 2.00
CA VAL A 175 10.31 -22.57 2.04
C VAL A 175 10.73 -22.57 3.49
N ASP A 176 10.36 -23.64 4.21
CA ASP A 176 10.84 -23.85 5.56
C ASP A 176 12.37 -24.02 5.52
N PHE A 177 13.10 -23.03 6.06
CA PHE A 177 14.53 -23.17 6.39
C PHE A 177 14.81 -24.42 7.23
N ASN A 178 13.79 -24.90 7.96
CA ASN A 178 13.82 -26.09 8.80
C ASN A 178 13.99 -27.41 8.02
N GLN A 179 13.71 -27.47 6.72
CA GLN A 179 13.96 -28.71 5.97
C GLN A 179 15.46 -28.97 5.73
N ALA A 180 16.30 -27.95 5.89
CA ALA A 180 17.76 -28.08 5.90
C ALA A 180 18.36 -28.35 7.30
N LEU A 181 17.59 -28.11 8.37
CA LEU A 181 17.87 -28.64 9.70
C LEU A 181 17.22 -30.02 9.80
N GLY A 182 17.79 -30.95 9.03
CA GLY A 182 17.32 -32.32 8.92
C GLY A 182 16.99 -32.91 10.28
N GLU A 183 15.87 -33.63 10.31
CA GLU A 183 15.54 -34.72 11.23
C GLU A 183 16.69 -35.02 12.20
N THR A 184 16.79 -34.31 13.32
CA THR A 184 17.61 -34.81 14.43
C THR A 184 16.91 -36.10 14.85
N PRO A 185 17.53 -37.28 14.65
CA PRO A 185 16.89 -38.53 14.98
C PRO A 185 16.73 -38.54 16.50
N THR A 186 15.49 -38.45 16.98
CA THR A 186 15.12 -38.67 18.39
C THR A 186 15.26 -40.15 18.78
N ALA A 187 16.25 -40.84 18.20
CA ALA A 187 16.46 -42.27 18.28
C ALA A 187 17.94 -42.59 18.56
N LEU A 188 18.53 -41.92 19.56
CA LEU A 188 19.71 -42.40 20.27
C LEU A 188 19.72 -41.76 21.66
N GLY A 189 19.34 -42.54 22.69
CA GLY A 189 19.79 -42.24 24.04
C GLY A 189 18.90 -42.52 25.24
N THR A 190 17.76 -43.20 25.16
CA THR A 190 17.10 -43.72 26.38
C THR A 190 17.63 -45.10 26.76
N ALA A 191 18.94 -45.20 26.98
CA ALA A 191 19.50 -46.29 27.76
C ALA A 191 19.52 -45.81 29.22
N ALA A 192 18.50 -46.20 29.98
CA ALA A 192 18.46 -46.04 31.41
C ALA A 192 19.69 -46.76 32.02
N VAL A 193 20.66 -45.97 32.48
CA VAL A 193 21.75 -46.48 33.32
C VAL A 193 21.17 -46.66 34.73
N PRO A 194 21.26 -47.86 35.34
CA PRO A 194 20.77 -48.05 36.70
C PRO A 194 21.70 -47.31 37.66
N GLU A 195 21.15 -46.36 38.41
CA GLU A 195 21.85 -45.65 39.47
C GLU A 195 22.28 -46.62 40.58
N GLY A 196 23.58 -46.91 40.63
CA GLY A 196 24.21 -47.55 41.77
C GLY A 196 24.23 -46.60 42.96
N LYS A 197 23.55 -46.99 44.05
CA LYS A 197 23.56 -46.30 45.34
C LYS A 197 25.00 -46.07 45.81
N ILE A 198 25.42 -44.81 45.90
CA ILE A 198 26.60 -44.40 46.64
C ILE A 198 26.12 -43.80 47.96
N ALA A 199 26.60 -44.36 49.07
CA ALA A 199 26.22 -43.95 50.42
C ALA A 199 26.71 -42.53 50.72
N GLN A 200 25.78 -41.61 51.03
CA GLN A 200 26.10 -40.30 51.58
C GLN A 200 26.30 -40.44 53.09
N ALA A 201 27.52 -40.14 53.55
CA ALA A 201 27.88 -40.14 54.95
C ALA A 201 27.16 -39.02 55.70
N VAL A 202 26.50 -39.42 56.79
CA VAL A 202 25.86 -38.56 57.79
C VAL A 202 26.92 -37.83 58.61
N GLY A 203 26.77 -36.52 58.70
CA GLY A 203 27.44 -35.65 59.67
C GLY A 203 27.29 -34.20 59.21
N GLY A 204 26.75 -33.25 59.96
CA GLY A 204 26.24 -33.22 61.31
C GLY A 204 26.06 -31.73 61.65
N GLY A 205 25.02 -31.39 62.39
CA GLY A 205 24.96 -30.13 63.13
C GLY A 205 24.31 -28.93 62.43
N GLY A 206 23.03 -28.73 62.75
CA GLY A 206 22.61 -27.47 63.39
C GLY A 206 22.12 -26.32 62.50
N GLY A 207 20.81 -26.08 62.56
CA GLY A 207 20.30 -24.72 62.78
C GLY A 207 19.69 -24.00 61.58
N GLY A 208 18.40 -24.22 61.37
CA GLY A 208 17.38 -23.16 61.25
C GLY A 208 17.46 -22.18 60.08
N GLY A 209 16.44 -22.22 59.22
CA GLY A 209 16.03 -21.10 58.37
C GLY A 209 15.86 -21.52 56.91
N GLY A 210 14.63 -21.84 56.53
CA GLY A 210 14.29 -22.12 55.13
C GLY A 210 14.45 -20.86 54.27
N GLY A 211 15.30 -20.95 53.27
CA GLY A 211 15.37 -20.06 52.11
C GLY A 211 15.56 -20.94 50.89
N ASP A 212 14.69 -20.80 49.89
CA ASP A 212 14.77 -21.55 48.65
C ASP A 212 16.10 -21.23 47.93
N PRO A 213 16.84 -22.23 47.43
CA PRO A 213 18.14 -22.03 46.76
C PRO A 213 18.06 -21.18 45.47
N VAL A 214 16.85 -20.85 45.02
CA VAL A 214 16.59 -20.00 43.86
C VAL A 214 16.70 -18.51 44.22
N ASP A 215 16.37 -18.13 45.46
CA ASP A 215 16.37 -16.73 45.88
C ASP A 215 17.80 -16.21 46.11
N ASP A 216 18.68 -17.04 46.66
CA ASP A 216 20.10 -16.70 46.85
C ASP A 216 20.82 -16.46 45.50
N ASP A 217 20.47 -17.23 44.46
CA ASP A 217 21.08 -17.11 43.13
C ASP A 217 20.58 -15.86 42.38
N LEU A 218 19.34 -15.44 42.64
CA LEU A 218 18.76 -14.18 42.13
C LEU A 218 19.35 -12.96 42.84
N GLN A 219 19.58 -13.05 44.15
CA GLN A 219 20.19 -11.98 44.93
C GLN A 219 21.64 -11.72 44.47
N ALA A 220 22.42 -12.77 44.23
CA ALA A 220 23.78 -12.68 43.72
C ALA A 220 23.87 -12.02 42.33
N ARG A 221 22.89 -12.30 41.46
CA ARG A 221 22.76 -11.65 40.13
C ARG A 221 22.42 -10.17 40.25
N LEU A 222 21.53 -9.78 41.17
CA LEU A 222 21.16 -8.39 41.42
C LEU A 222 22.34 -7.55 41.94
N ASP A 223 23.18 -8.11 42.81
CA ASP A 223 24.34 -7.39 43.34
C ASP A 223 25.45 -7.21 42.29
N SER A 224 25.57 -8.13 41.32
CA SER A 224 26.50 -7.97 40.19
C SER A 224 26.12 -6.83 39.22
N LEU A 225 24.85 -6.43 39.19
CA LEU A 225 24.34 -5.34 38.35
C LEU A 225 24.44 -3.96 39.02
N ARG A 226 24.74 -3.92 40.33
CA ARG A 226 24.84 -2.70 41.13
C ARG A 226 26.25 -2.14 41.26
N LYS A 227 27.22 -2.69 40.53
CA LYS A 227 28.63 -2.29 40.54
C LYS A 227 29.03 -1.68 39.21
#